data_AF-G8C3W6-F1
#
_entry.id   AF-G8C3W6-F1
#
_cell.length_a   1.000
_cell.length_b   1.000
_cell.length_c   1.000
_cell.angle_alpha   90.00
_cell.angle_beta   90.00
_cell.angle_gamma   90.00
#
_symmetry.space_group_name_H-M   'P 1'
#
loop_
_entity.id
_entity.type
_entity.pdbx_description
1 polymer ?
#
loop_
_entity_poly.entity_id
_entity_poly.type
_entity_poly.pdbx_seq_one_letter_code
_entity_poly.pdbx_strand_id
1 'polypeptide(L)'
;MTIPLKIVLGGASIAGICSSIGVPVAAHLGKNDSRKAAINTEEKHMTSDLRQGISRGMKECAHSPLTSLVEISFGSDTVERVCWTSTSETQDKRTISALLNAAWELKNNWKGLHLENAVVYCRQQNEPDEDNSVWKSTPNDDDCQGIEYIRLKKDADELFLRKEGKSVQKIWSCQKNCWLNEFQERLEQQVISENPENWKQFSFYIN
;
A
#
# COMPACT_ATOMS: atom_id res chain seq x y z
N MET A 1 2.05 -46.23 -45.16
CA MET A 1 2.85 -45.74 -44.04
C MET A 1 1.87 -45.36 -42.93
N THR A 2 1.72 -46.21 -41.93
CA THR A 2 0.68 -46.10 -40.90
C THR A 2 1.29 -46.54 -39.58
N ILE A 3 1.36 -45.61 -38.62
CA ILE A 3 1.77 -45.85 -37.23
C ILE A 3 0.54 -45.57 -36.36
N PRO A 4 0.00 -46.55 -35.62
CA PRO A 4 -0.94 -46.25 -34.55
C PRO A 4 -0.22 -46.22 -33.20
N LEU A 5 0.00 -45.01 -32.69
CA LEU A 5 0.44 -44.73 -31.33
C LEU A 5 -0.78 -44.85 -30.40
N LYS A 6 -0.83 -45.90 -29.57
CA LYS A 6 -1.83 -46.06 -28.51
C LYS A 6 -1.21 -45.65 -27.18
N ILE A 7 -1.52 -44.46 -26.69
CA ILE A 7 -1.23 -44.04 -25.31
C ILE A 7 -2.56 -44.01 -24.56
N VAL A 8 -2.72 -44.93 -23.62
CA VAL A 8 -3.89 -45.09 -22.77
C VAL A 8 -3.78 -44.13 -21.58
N LEU A 9 -4.86 -43.39 -21.36
CA LEU A 9 -5.08 -42.45 -20.25
C LEU A 9 -4.94 -43.15 -18.89
N GLY A 10 -4.08 -42.61 -18.02
CA GLY A 10 -4.09 -42.88 -16.59
C GLY A 10 -4.89 -41.81 -15.86
N GLY A 11 -6.05 -42.18 -15.31
CA GLY A 11 -6.87 -41.32 -14.47
C GLY A 11 -6.32 -41.23 -13.05
N ALA A 12 -6.12 -40.01 -12.54
CA ALA A 12 -5.87 -39.75 -11.13
C ALA A 12 -7.09 -39.05 -10.55
N SER A 13 -7.93 -39.79 -9.82
CA SER A 13 -8.97 -39.22 -8.97
C SER A 13 -8.42 -39.13 -7.55
N ILE A 14 -8.15 -37.91 -7.07
CA ILE A 14 -7.84 -37.67 -5.66
C ILE A 14 -9.09 -37.08 -5.02
N ALA A 15 -9.84 -37.93 -4.33
CA ALA A 15 -10.89 -37.53 -3.40
C ALA A 15 -10.24 -37.33 -2.02
N GLY A 16 -9.98 -36.09 -1.65
CA GLY A 16 -9.49 -35.69 -0.33
C GLY A 16 -10.64 -35.15 0.52
N ILE A 17 -10.90 -35.80 1.64
CA ILE A 17 -12.04 -35.61 2.55
C ILE A 17 -11.67 -34.61 3.65
N CYS A 18 -12.64 -33.74 3.97
CA CYS A 18 -12.89 -32.97 5.20
C CYS A 18 -11.73 -32.45 6.07
N SER A 19 -11.80 -31.15 6.41
CA SER A 19 -11.63 -30.68 7.79
C SER A 19 -12.43 -29.41 8.01
N SER A 20 -13.39 -29.52 8.92
CA SER A 20 -14.33 -28.50 9.37
C SER A 20 -13.68 -27.38 10.19
N ILE A 21 -14.32 -26.22 10.11
CA ILE A 21 -13.95 -24.93 10.71
C ILE A 21 -14.03 -25.02 12.25
N GLY A 22 -12.93 -24.66 12.94
CA GLY A 22 -12.94 -24.35 14.36
C GLY A 22 -12.86 -22.84 14.57
N VAL A 23 -13.99 -22.20 14.89
CA VAL A 23 -14.01 -20.81 15.40
C VAL A 23 -14.07 -20.89 16.93
N PRO A 24 -13.05 -20.42 17.67
CA PRO A 24 -13.25 -20.08 19.06
C PRO A 24 -13.90 -18.69 19.15
N VAL A 25 -15.17 -18.65 19.55
CA VAL A 25 -15.83 -17.43 20.05
C VAL A 25 -15.31 -17.16 21.45
N ALA A 26 -14.36 -16.25 21.57
CA ALA A 26 -13.97 -15.70 22.87
C ALA A 26 -15.01 -14.63 23.28
N ALA A 27 -16.03 -15.05 24.01
CA ALA A 27 -16.95 -14.15 24.71
C ALA A 27 -16.28 -13.67 26.02
N HIS A 28 -15.66 -12.49 25.99
CA HIS A 28 -15.27 -11.82 27.23
C HIS A 28 -16.44 -11.00 27.78
N LEU A 29 -17.15 -11.60 28.73
CA LEU A 29 -18.04 -10.94 29.68
C LEU A 29 -17.19 -10.11 30.66
N GLY A 30 -17.10 -8.81 30.41
CA GLY A 30 -16.64 -7.81 31.39
C GLY A 30 -17.82 -6.94 31.81
N LYS A 31 -18.35 -7.18 33.01
CA LYS A 31 -19.39 -6.38 33.66
C LYS A 31 -18.74 -5.35 34.60
N ASN A 32 -19.41 -4.22 34.76
CA ASN A 32 -19.22 -3.09 35.71
C ASN A 32 -18.20 -2.04 35.22
N ASP A 33 -18.44 -0.72 35.28
CA ASP A 33 -19.35 0.05 36.12
C ASP A 33 -19.79 1.35 35.43
N SER A 34 -21.03 1.76 35.70
CA SER A 34 -21.55 3.07 35.30
C SER A 34 -21.04 4.15 36.28
N ARG A 35 -20.30 5.15 35.78
CA ARG A 35 -20.25 6.46 36.44
C ARG A 35 -20.15 7.59 35.44
N LYS A 36 -21.22 8.39 35.41
CA LYS A 36 -21.34 9.67 34.70
C LYS A 36 -20.21 10.63 35.08
N ALA A 37 -19.60 11.30 34.10
CA ALA A 37 -19.13 12.68 34.22
C ALA A 37 -18.87 13.31 32.84
N ALA A 38 -19.45 14.50 32.66
CA ALA A 38 -19.06 15.59 31.76
C ALA A 38 -18.96 15.34 30.25
N ILE A 39 -19.94 15.89 29.54
CA ILE A 39 -19.85 16.29 28.14
C ILE A 39 -18.70 17.30 28.02
N ASN A 40 -17.58 16.87 27.42
CA ASN A 40 -16.63 17.75 26.78
C ASN A 40 -16.44 17.27 25.35
N THR A 41 -16.60 18.21 24.44
CA THR A 41 -16.42 18.07 22.99
C THR A 41 -15.00 17.55 22.70
N GLU A 42 -14.87 16.26 22.45
CA GLU A 42 -13.64 15.67 21.91
C GLU A 42 -13.74 15.65 20.39
N GLU A 43 -12.94 16.50 19.75
CA GLU A 43 -12.43 16.26 18.41
C GLU A 43 -11.90 14.82 18.37
N LYS A 44 -12.47 13.98 17.50
CA LYS A 44 -11.94 12.63 17.25
C LYS A 44 -10.52 12.76 16.72
N HIS A 45 -9.58 12.66 17.65
CA HIS A 45 -8.15 12.59 17.43
C HIS A 45 -7.86 11.30 16.64
N MET A 46 -7.53 11.45 15.35
CA MET A 46 -6.84 10.42 14.56
C MET A 46 -5.45 10.19 15.16
N THR A 47 -5.34 9.46 16.26
CA THR A 47 -4.06 8.94 16.76
C THR A 47 -4.34 7.80 17.73
N SER A 48 -4.06 6.56 17.34
CA SER A 48 -3.45 5.53 18.19
C SER A 48 -3.54 4.15 17.54
N ASP A 49 -2.75 3.90 16.50
CA ASP A 49 -2.18 2.55 16.29
C ASP A 49 -0.89 2.54 15.43
N LEU A 50 -0.18 3.66 15.37
CA LEU A 50 1.21 3.68 14.89
C LEU A 50 2.12 3.22 16.02
N ARG A 51 2.30 1.90 16.15
CA ARG A 51 3.29 1.31 17.06
C ARG A 51 4.68 1.90 16.77
N GLN A 52 5.36 2.22 17.86
CA GLN A 52 6.73 2.74 17.98
C GLN A 52 7.76 1.93 17.15
N GLY A 53 7.90 2.29 15.87
CA GLY A 53 9.21 2.41 15.23
C GLY A 53 9.63 3.87 15.31
N ILE A 54 10.92 4.16 15.37
CA ILE A 54 11.49 5.52 15.46
C ILE A 54 10.83 6.38 14.38
N SER A 55 9.91 7.27 14.75
CA SER A 55 9.22 8.14 13.80
C SER A 55 10.24 9.11 13.21
N ARG A 56 10.88 8.73 12.10
CA ARG A 56 11.69 9.63 11.28
C ARG A 56 10.79 10.80 10.91
N GLY A 57 11.22 12.02 11.18
CA GLY A 57 10.35 13.18 10.99
C GLY A 57 10.19 13.45 9.50
N MET A 58 9.10 12.98 8.88
CA MET A 58 8.82 13.24 7.46
C MET A 58 7.80 14.36 7.29
N LYS A 59 8.14 15.35 6.47
CA LYS A 59 7.29 16.52 6.22
C LYS A 59 7.49 17.06 4.81
N GLU A 60 6.57 17.87 4.32
CA GLU A 60 6.82 18.61 3.09
C GLU A 60 8.01 19.59 3.28
N CYS A 61 8.85 19.76 2.26
CA CYS A 61 9.93 20.74 2.30
C CYS A 61 9.38 22.18 2.39
N ALA A 62 10.01 23.02 3.22
CA ALA A 62 9.72 24.45 3.23
C ALA A 62 10.15 25.07 1.89
N HIS A 63 9.35 25.97 1.34
CA HIS A 63 9.54 26.57 0.00
C HIS A 63 10.69 27.61 -0.07
N SER A 64 11.78 27.42 0.68
CA SER A 64 12.95 28.31 0.70
C SER A 64 14.20 27.51 0.36
N PRO A 65 15.18 28.13 -0.31
CA PRO A 65 15.85 27.52 -1.44
C PRO A 65 16.45 26.16 -1.08
N LEU A 66 16.10 25.16 -1.90
CA LEU A 66 16.58 23.77 -1.81
C LEU A 66 18.11 23.65 -1.97
N THR A 67 18.85 24.75 -2.07
CA THR A 67 20.30 24.80 -2.33
C THR A 67 21.16 24.21 -1.22
N SER A 68 20.61 24.03 -0.01
CA SER A 68 21.28 23.31 1.09
C SER A 68 20.84 21.85 1.21
N LEU A 69 19.84 21.43 0.42
CA LEU A 69 19.23 20.12 0.55
C LEU A 69 19.86 19.10 -0.39
N VAL A 70 20.19 17.94 0.14
CA VAL A 70 20.71 16.81 -0.61
C VAL A 70 19.57 15.87 -0.96
N GLU A 71 19.36 15.62 -2.26
CA GLU A 71 18.37 14.64 -2.72
C GLU A 71 18.81 13.22 -2.35
N ILE A 72 17.86 12.43 -1.84
CA ILE A 72 18.07 11.05 -1.42
C ILE A 72 17.01 10.12 -2.01
N SER A 73 17.36 8.84 -2.12
CA SER A 73 16.40 7.80 -2.46
C SER A 73 15.46 7.51 -1.30
N PHE A 74 14.22 7.10 -1.62
CA PHE A 74 13.29 6.61 -0.62
C PHE A 74 13.85 5.38 0.11
N GLY A 75 13.65 5.30 1.43
CA GLY A 75 14.12 4.17 2.26
C GLY A 75 15.61 4.18 2.64
N SER A 76 16.30 5.32 2.50
CA SER A 76 17.70 5.46 2.94
C SER A 76 17.86 5.20 4.45
N ASP A 77 18.83 4.36 4.83
CA ASP A 77 18.97 3.82 6.19
C ASP A 77 19.53 4.81 7.22
N THR A 78 20.11 5.93 6.79
CA THR A 78 20.96 6.78 7.64
C THR A 78 20.40 8.19 7.88
N VAL A 79 19.08 8.38 7.80
CA VAL A 79 18.47 9.73 7.84
C VAL A 79 17.33 9.81 8.86
N GLU A 80 17.44 10.74 9.82
CA GLU A 80 16.44 10.94 10.88
C GLU A 80 15.30 11.89 10.48
N ARG A 81 15.58 12.83 9.58
CA ARG A 81 14.63 13.85 9.12
C ARG A 81 14.69 13.94 7.62
N VAL A 82 13.56 13.68 6.98
CA VAL A 82 13.42 13.74 5.53
C VAL A 82 12.35 14.76 5.21
N CYS A 83 12.58 15.61 4.22
CA CYS A 83 11.50 16.37 3.63
C CYS A 83 11.19 15.86 2.22
N TRP A 84 9.93 15.97 1.81
CA TRP A 84 9.51 15.58 0.47
C TRP A 84 8.95 16.77 -0.31
N THR A 85 9.08 16.72 -1.62
CA THR A 85 8.37 17.58 -2.57
C THR A 85 7.66 16.70 -3.59
N SER A 86 6.65 17.25 -4.25
CA SER A 86 5.96 16.61 -5.37
C SER A 86 6.08 17.51 -6.60
N THR A 87 6.04 16.91 -7.79
CA THR A 87 6.02 17.67 -9.05
C THR A 87 4.75 18.51 -9.24
N SER A 88 3.74 18.33 -8.39
CA SER A 88 2.55 19.20 -8.36
C SER A 88 2.09 19.48 -6.93
N GLU A 89 1.29 20.54 -6.78
CA GLU A 89 0.60 20.82 -5.53
C GLU A 89 -0.26 19.63 -5.12
N THR A 90 -0.18 19.26 -3.84
CA THR A 90 -0.93 18.14 -3.29
C THR A 90 -1.80 18.62 -2.13
N GLN A 91 -3.09 18.27 -2.16
CA GLN A 91 -4.09 18.86 -1.25
C GLN A 91 -4.07 18.26 0.17
N ASP A 92 -3.49 17.08 0.38
CA ASP A 92 -3.43 16.41 1.69
C ASP A 92 -2.00 16.07 2.16
N LYS A 93 -1.22 17.12 2.37
CA LYS A 93 0.20 17.04 2.77
C LYS A 93 0.41 16.29 4.08
N ARG A 94 -0.53 16.40 5.04
CA ARG A 94 -0.41 15.74 6.34
C ARG A 94 -0.60 14.24 6.22
N THR A 95 -1.65 13.79 5.52
CA THR A 95 -1.90 12.37 5.28
C THR A 95 -0.76 11.74 4.49
N ILE A 96 -0.29 12.43 3.44
CA ILE A 96 0.85 11.97 2.64
C ILE A 96 2.12 11.85 3.49
N SER A 97 2.41 12.84 4.33
CA SER A 97 3.59 12.77 5.20
C SER A 97 3.52 11.60 6.17
N ALA A 98 2.36 11.36 6.79
CA ALA A 98 2.17 10.23 7.71
C ALA A 98 2.31 8.87 7.01
N LEU A 99 1.75 8.77 5.81
CA LEU A 99 1.81 7.59 4.97
C LEU A 99 3.23 7.30 4.46
N LEU A 100 3.91 8.31 3.89
CA LEU A 100 5.28 8.17 3.42
C LEU A 100 6.20 7.79 4.57
N ASN A 101 5.96 8.32 5.77
CA ASN A 101 6.68 7.92 6.98
C ASN A 101 6.47 6.44 7.32
N ALA A 102 5.22 5.97 7.37
CA ALA A 102 4.93 4.56 7.62
C ALA A 102 5.54 3.66 6.52
N ALA A 103 5.45 4.08 5.26
CA ALA A 103 5.97 3.38 4.11
C ALA A 103 7.52 3.34 4.08
N TRP A 104 8.20 4.31 4.69
CA TRP A 104 9.66 4.39 4.77
C TRP A 104 10.23 3.33 5.70
N GLU A 105 9.56 3.08 6.83
CA GLU A 105 9.91 2.00 7.77
C GLU A 105 9.73 0.62 7.13
N LEU A 106 8.78 0.50 6.20
CA LEU A 106 8.50 -0.72 5.42
C LEU A 106 9.00 -0.61 3.98
N LYS A 107 10.18 0.02 3.79
CA LYS A 107 10.75 0.31 2.47
C LYS A 107 10.70 -0.86 1.48
N ASN A 108 10.98 -2.07 1.93
CA ASN A 108 11.08 -3.22 1.03
C ASN A 108 9.72 -3.76 0.59
N ASN A 109 8.67 -3.65 1.40
CA ASN A 109 7.37 -4.23 1.11
C ASN A 109 6.24 -3.52 1.87
N TRP A 110 5.22 -3.08 1.16
CA TRP A 110 4.11 -2.33 1.72
C TRP A 110 2.95 -3.18 2.22
N LYS A 111 2.88 -4.49 1.92
CA LYS A 111 1.79 -5.40 2.36
C LYS A 111 1.60 -5.48 3.88
N GLY A 112 2.64 -5.12 4.66
CA GLY A 112 2.60 -5.05 6.12
C GLY A 112 2.12 -3.70 6.69
N LEU A 113 1.75 -2.74 5.84
CA LEU A 113 1.20 -1.46 6.28
C LEU A 113 -0.21 -1.65 6.82
N HIS A 114 -0.33 -1.70 8.14
CA HIS A 114 -1.63 -1.69 8.84
C HIS A 114 -2.15 -0.26 9.00
N LEU A 115 -2.49 0.37 7.88
CA LEU A 115 -3.13 1.69 7.87
C LEU A 115 -4.63 1.53 7.68
N GLU A 116 -5.42 2.17 8.55
CA GLU A 116 -6.86 2.19 8.42
C GLU A 116 -7.26 2.80 7.07
N ASN A 117 -8.15 2.12 6.34
CA ASN A 117 -8.59 2.50 4.98
C ASN A 117 -7.50 2.46 3.89
N ALA A 118 -6.38 1.78 4.15
CA ALA A 118 -5.39 1.50 3.12
C ALA A 118 -5.54 0.06 2.60
N VAL A 119 -5.43 -0.11 1.28
CA VAL A 119 -5.34 -1.42 0.63
C VAL A 119 -4.11 -1.43 -0.26
N VAL A 120 -3.29 -2.47 -0.12
CA VAL A 120 -2.07 -2.65 -0.90
C VAL A 120 -2.39 -3.51 -2.10
N TYR A 121 -1.80 -3.18 -3.24
CA TYR A 121 -1.89 -3.97 -4.45
C TYR A 121 -0.49 -4.20 -5.04
N CYS A 122 -0.33 -5.28 -5.78
CA CYS A 122 0.89 -5.61 -6.49
C CYS A 122 0.60 -5.86 -7.97
N ARG A 123 1.51 -5.37 -8.81
CA ARG A 123 1.67 -5.79 -10.20
C ARG A 123 3.03 -6.45 -10.34
N GLN A 124 3.08 -7.72 -10.74
CA GLN A 124 4.35 -8.44 -10.84
C GLN A 124 5.13 -8.01 -12.09
N GLN A 125 6.46 -8.04 -11.99
CA GLN A 125 7.35 -7.59 -13.06
C GLN A 125 7.31 -8.47 -14.32
N ASN A 126 6.93 -9.74 -14.16
CA ASN A 126 7.05 -10.76 -15.20
C ASN A 126 5.69 -11.18 -15.81
N GLU A 127 4.63 -10.40 -15.59
CA GLU A 127 3.38 -10.64 -16.29
C GLU A 127 3.48 -10.20 -17.75
N PRO A 128 2.93 -10.96 -18.70
CA PRO A 128 2.76 -10.48 -20.07
C PRO A 128 2.03 -9.13 -20.07
N ASP A 129 2.42 -8.22 -20.98
CA ASP A 129 1.76 -6.91 -21.12
C ASP A 129 0.25 -7.03 -21.40
N GLU A 130 -0.20 -8.17 -21.93
CA GLU A 130 -1.61 -8.48 -22.17
C GLU A 130 -2.39 -8.74 -20.86
N ASP A 131 -1.71 -9.15 -19.79
CA ASP A 131 -2.33 -9.48 -18.51
C ASP A 131 -2.28 -8.32 -17.52
N ASN A 132 -1.24 -7.46 -17.56
CA ASN A 132 -1.02 -6.22 -16.78
C ASN A 132 -1.87 -6.08 -15.49
N SER A 133 -1.88 -7.13 -14.68
CA SER A 133 -2.92 -7.28 -13.68
C SER A 133 -2.44 -6.71 -12.36
N VAL A 134 -3.39 -6.15 -11.62
CA VAL A 134 -3.17 -5.59 -10.31
C VAL A 134 -3.93 -6.45 -9.32
N TRP A 135 -3.19 -7.12 -8.44
CA TRP A 135 -3.73 -7.98 -7.40
C TRP A 135 -3.77 -7.25 -6.07
N LYS A 136 -4.82 -7.44 -5.29
CA LYS A 136 -4.78 -7.09 -3.88
C LYS A 136 -3.71 -7.92 -3.19
N SER A 137 -2.91 -7.27 -2.35
CA SER A 137 -1.90 -7.92 -1.54
C SER A 137 -2.42 -8.17 -0.13
N THR A 138 -2.19 -9.38 0.37
CA THR A 138 -2.42 -9.75 1.77
C THR A 138 -1.08 -9.88 2.51
N PRO A 139 -1.08 -9.80 3.85
CA PRO A 139 0.15 -9.98 4.63
C PRO A 139 0.85 -11.33 4.44
N ASN A 140 0.13 -12.35 3.94
CA ASN A 140 0.63 -13.71 3.75
C ASN A 140 1.15 -13.98 2.34
N ASP A 141 1.00 -13.04 1.42
CA ASP A 141 1.44 -13.21 0.03
C ASP A 141 2.98 -13.16 -0.05
N ASP A 142 3.55 -13.55 -1.19
CA ASP A 142 4.96 -13.31 -1.48
C ASP A 142 5.28 -11.81 -1.62
N ASP A 143 6.56 -11.46 -1.64
CA ASP A 143 6.97 -10.07 -1.87
C ASP A 143 6.68 -9.65 -3.32
N CYS A 144 6.13 -8.45 -3.49
CA CYS A 144 5.87 -7.90 -4.81
C CYS A 144 7.20 -7.66 -5.55
N GLN A 145 7.38 -8.28 -6.71
CA GLN A 145 8.62 -8.12 -7.47
C GLN A 145 8.59 -6.95 -8.46
N GLY A 146 7.41 -6.41 -8.74
CA GLY A 146 7.20 -5.31 -9.70
C GLY A 146 6.81 -4.00 -9.02
N ILE A 147 5.57 -3.55 -9.24
CA ILE A 147 5.04 -2.27 -8.77
C ILE A 147 4.07 -2.51 -7.63
N GLU A 148 4.33 -1.85 -6.50
CA GLU A 148 3.40 -1.84 -5.37
C GLU A 148 2.55 -0.57 -5.41
N TYR A 149 1.26 -0.72 -5.13
CA TYR A 149 0.33 0.39 -5.00
C TYR A 149 -0.26 0.39 -3.60
N ILE A 150 -0.48 1.58 -3.04
CA ILE A 150 -1.33 1.77 -1.87
C ILE A 150 -2.48 2.65 -2.30
N ARG A 151 -3.69 2.15 -2.10
CA ARG A 151 -4.90 2.95 -2.20
C ARG A 151 -5.32 3.38 -0.82
N LEU A 152 -5.52 4.67 -0.62
CA LEU A 152 -6.12 5.23 0.59
C LEU A 152 -7.44 5.86 0.24
N LYS A 153 -8.47 5.42 0.97
CA LYS A 153 -9.81 5.96 0.84
C LYS A 153 -10.11 6.79 2.08
N LYS A 154 -10.37 8.08 1.90
CA LYS A 154 -10.81 8.96 2.97
C LYS A 154 -12.06 9.68 2.52
N ASP A 155 -13.19 9.27 3.07
CA ASP A 155 -14.50 9.78 2.67
C ASP A 155 -14.76 9.62 1.16
N ALA A 156 -14.89 10.73 0.44
CA ALA A 156 -15.07 10.77 -1.02
C ALA A 156 -13.75 10.90 -1.80
N ASP A 157 -12.64 11.17 -1.11
CA ASP A 157 -11.34 11.36 -1.73
C ASP A 157 -10.56 10.05 -1.77
N GLU A 158 -9.90 9.83 -2.90
CA GLU A 158 -9.07 8.67 -3.16
C GLU A 158 -7.65 9.13 -3.48
N LEU A 159 -6.67 8.50 -2.84
CA LEU A 159 -5.25 8.73 -3.10
C LEU A 159 -4.61 7.38 -3.39
N PHE A 160 -3.91 7.30 -4.51
CA PHE A 160 -3.00 6.20 -4.80
C PHE A 160 -1.57 6.66 -4.59
N LEU A 161 -0.78 5.81 -3.93
CA LEU A 161 0.66 5.81 -4.04
C LEU A 161 1.12 4.63 -4.89
N ARG A 162 2.21 4.83 -5.61
CA ARG A 162 2.91 3.80 -6.37
C ARG A 162 4.38 3.80 -5.94
N LYS A 163 4.95 2.61 -5.77
CA LYS A 163 6.39 2.39 -5.58
C LYS A 163 6.91 1.46 -6.67
N GLU A 164 8.01 1.87 -7.28
CA GLU A 164 8.71 1.08 -8.29
C GLU A 164 10.21 1.05 -8.00
N GLY A 165 10.82 -0.12 -8.25
CA GLY A 165 12.25 -0.35 -8.11
C GLY A 165 12.62 -1.04 -6.81
N LYS A 166 13.61 -1.93 -6.86
CA LYS A 166 14.11 -2.66 -5.68
C LYS A 166 15.20 -1.90 -4.92
N SER A 167 16.20 -1.38 -5.64
CA SER A 167 17.37 -0.72 -5.03
C SER A 167 17.23 0.80 -4.91
N VAL A 168 16.63 1.44 -5.91
CA VAL A 168 16.33 2.87 -5.90
C VAL A 168 14.83 2.99 -6.10
N GLN A 169 14.13 3.21 -4.99
CA GLN A 169 12.68 3.29 -4.97
C GLN A 169 12.24 4.68 -5.38
N LYS A 170 11.46 4.73 -6.45
CA LYS A 170 10.74 5.93 -6.85
C LYS A 170 9.32 5.82 -6.35
N ILE A 171 8.79 6.92 -5.83
CA ILE A 171 7.44 7.00 -5.29
C ILE A 171 6.64 8.02 -6.09
N TRP A 172 5.43 7.67 -6.46
CA TRP A 172 4.48 8.56 -7.11
C TRP A 172 3.18 8.61 -6.33
N SER A 173 2.45 9.70 -6.51
CA SER A 173 1.09 9.88 -6.04
C SER A 173 0.14 10.17 -7.19
N CYS A 174 -1.12 9.82 -7.01
CA CYS A 174 -2.20 10.27 -7.87
C CYS A 174 -3.51 10.35 -7.08
N GLN A 175 -4.29 11.42 -7.28
CA GLN A 175 -5.57 11.65 -6.60
C GLN A 175 -6.78 11.56 -7.53
N LYS A 176 -6.59 11.69 -8.85
CA LYS A 176 -7.67 11.74 -9.83
C LYS A 176 -7.25 11.07 -11.12
N ASN A 177 -8.16 10.30 -11.71
CA ASN A 177 -7.98 9.66 -13.02
C ASN A 177 -6.64 8.91 -13.13
N CYS A 178 -6.25 8.19 -12.07
CA CYS A 178 -4.96 7.47 -11.99
C CYS A 178 -4.86 6.30 -12.96
N TRP A 179 -6.02 5.84 -13.41
CA TRP A 179 -6.21 4.68 -14.25
C TRP A 179 -6.98 5.09 -15.52
N LEU A 180 -6.69 4.44 -16.64
CA LEU A 180 -7.41 4.61 -17.91
C LEU A 180 -8.77 3.91 -17.89
N ASN A 181 -8.88 2.84 -17.10
CA ASN A 181 -10.12 2.09 -16.87
C ASN A 181 -10.61 2.32 -15.44
N GLU A 182 -11.88 2.01 -15.17
CA GLU A 182 -12.46 2.13 -13.82
C GLU A 182 -11.81 1.13 -12.86
N PHE A 183 -11.26 1.64 -11.75
CA PHE A 183 -10.67 0.82 -10.70
C PHE A 183 -11.74 0.22 -9.81
N GLN A 184 -11.76 -1.12 -9.70
CA GLN A 184 -12.76 -1.85 -8.92
C GLN A 184 -12.16 -2.39 -7.62
N GLU A 185 -12.45 -1.69 -6.51
CA GLU A 185 -11.99 -2.06 -5.17
C GLU A 185 -12.41 -3.47 -4.73
N ARG A 186 -13.53 -3.99 -5.24
CA ARG A 186 -14.07 -5.29 -4.82
C ARG A 186 -13.34 -6.48 -5.42
N LEU A 187 -12.63 -6.30 -6.54
CA LEU A 187 -11.96 -7.39 -7.24
C LEU A 187 -10.62 -7.71 -6.60
N GLU A 188 -10.34 -8.99 -6.39
CA GLU A 188 -9.02 -9.46 -5.93
C GLU A 188 -7.94 -9.29 -7.01
N GLN A 189 -8.33 -9.39 -8.27
CA GLN A 189 -7.48 -9.18 -9.44
C GLN A 189 -8.23 -8.33 -10.47
N GLN A 190 -7.54 -7.39 -11.11
CA GLN A 190 -8.10 -6.64 -12.23
C GLN A 190 -7.04 -6.26 -13.25
N VAL A 191 -7.41 -6.30 -14.53
CA VAL A 191 -6.58 -5.81 -15.64
C VAL A 191 -6.86 -4.31 -15.78
N ILE A 192 -5.87 -3.48 -15.45
CA ILE A 192 -6.05 -2.03 -15.45
C ILE A 192 -4.77 -1.32 -15.88
N SER A 193 -4.92 -0.27 -16.67
CA SER A 193 -3.80 0.53 -17.17
C SER A 193 -3.71 1.85 -16.45
N GLU A 194 -2.49 2.27 -16.13
CA GLU A 194 -2.24 3.58 -15.53
C GLU A 194 -2.47 4.71 -16.54
N ASN A 195 -2.94 5.85 -16.06
CA ASN A 195 -2.88 7.10 -16.80
C ASN A 195 -1.61 7.87 -16.40
N PRO A 196 -0.52 7.82 -17.19
CA PRO A 196 0.80 8.33 -16.79
C PRO A 196 0.81 9.84 -16.52
N GLU A 197 -0.10 10.61 -17.13
CA GLU A 197 -0.15 12.06 -17.00
C GLU A 197 -0.53 12.53 -15.58
N ASN A 198 -1.26 11.70 -14.84
CA ASN A 198 -1.81 12.03 -13.52
C ASN A 198 -0.92 11.57 -12.36
N TRP A 199 0.10 10.76 -12.63
CA TRP A 199 1.07 10.34 -11.61
C TRP A 199 2.13 11.41 -11.40
N LYS A 200 2.35 11.76 -10.13
CA LYS A 200 3.24 12.84 -9.70
C LYS A 200 4.30 12.27 -8.79
N GLN A 201 5.55 12.36 -9.24
CA GLN A 201 6.68 11.79 -8.52
C GLN A 201 7.00 12.63 -7.29
N PHE A 202 7.33 11.95 -6.20
CA PHE A 202 7.96 12.59 -5.05
C PHE A 202 9.49 12.61 -5.20
N SER A 203 10.09 13.69 -4.69
CA SER A 203 11.52 13.77 -4.42
C SER A 203 11.73 13.94 -2.93
N PHE A 204 12.82 13.38 -2.41
CA PHE A 204 13.11 13.32 -0.97
C PHE A 204 14.45 13.97 -0.69
N TYR A 205 14.54 14.70 0.41
CA TYR A 205 15.69 15.52 0.72
C TYR A 205 16.05 15.48 2.21
N ILE A 206 17.33 15.71 2.48
CA ILE A 206 17.88 15.96 3.82
C ILE A 206 18.67 17.26 3.84
N ASN A 207 18.89 17.81 5.03
CA ASN A 207 19.78 18.94 5.27
C ASN A 207 21.07 18.47 5.93
#